data_AF-A0A148KNN7-F1
#
_entry.id   AF-A0A148KNN7-F1
#
_cell.length_a   1.000
_cell.length_b   1.000
_cell.length_c   1.000
_cell.angle_alpha   90.00
_cell.angle_beta   90.00
_cell.angle_gamma   90.00
#
_symmetry.space_group_name_H-M   'P 1'
#
loop_
_entity.id
_entity.type
_entity.pdbx_description
1 polymer ?
#
loop_
_entity_poly.entity_id
_entity_poly.type
_entity_poly.pdbx_seq_one_letter_code
_entity_poly.pdbx_strand_id
1 'polypeptide(L)'
;MLCSQCKREVSQRDNFCSNCGDKLSPHYANNSYLPELQEEFRHLQFSGQGMQKLLNDYNFETVLDIGSGAGHHTDLFIKHGKQVTALDYGKSIYFDRQQNVKKLQTIVANFNDFTFDQQFDCIWCSHILEHQLNPHLFLRKVHSLIVPGGVLAITVPPHKNTIVGGHVTLWNAGILLYQLVLAGFDCSKASILRYGYNISIILNKKTINVLDKVAYDSGDIRLLRDYLPENLNFYPKANDDPFDGDIFELNWLVN
;
A
#
# COMPACT_ATOMS: atom_id res chain seq x y z
N MET A 1 -2.53 21.93 17.67
CA MET A 1 -3.08 20.83 16.85
C MET A 1 -2.22 19.61 17.12
N LEU A 2 -2.75 18.41 17.36
CA LEU A 2 -1.90 17.24 17.60
C LEU A 2 -1.43 16.67 16.26
N CYS A 3 -0.13 16.38 16.12
CA CYS A 3 0.40 15.67 14.96
C CYS A 3 -0.18 14.25 14.92
N SER A 4 -0.80 13.87 13.80
CA SER A 4 -1.41 12.55 13.61
C SER A 4 -0.39 11.39 13.72
N GLN A 5 0.89 11.66 13.43
CA GLN A 5 1.96 10.65 13.47
C GLN A 5 2.56 10.46 14.87
N CYS A 6 2.77 11.54 15.63
CA CYS A 6 3.46 11.46 16.93
C CYS A 6 2.60 11.82 18.14
N LYS A 7 1.33 12.18 17.93
CA LYS A 7 0.36 12.62 18.96
C LYS A 7 0.89 13.71 19.90
N ARG A 8 1.83 14.55 19.44
CA ARG A 8 2.35 15.72 20.18
C ARG A 8 1.75 17.02 19.67
N GLU A 9 1.67 18.01 20.56
CA GLU A 9 1.18 19.35 20.24
C GLU A 9 2.08 20.04 19.21
N VAL A 10 1.47 20.47 18.11
CA VAL A 10 2.07 21.33 17.09
C VAL A 10 1.59 22.75 17.33
N SER A 11 2.56 23.68 17.40
CA SER A 11 2.35 25.11 17.53
C SER A 11 1.60 25.65 16.30
N GLN A 12 0.61 26.53 16.48
CA GLN A 12 -0.13 27.12 15.36
C GLN A 12 0.73 28.01 14.44
N ARG A 13 1.98 28.29 14.82
CA ARG A 13 2.90 29.13 14.02
C ARG A 13 3.70 28.34 12.99
N ASP A 14 3.77 27.02 13.14
CA ASP A 14 4.59 26.16 12.30
C ASP A 14 3.69 25.27 11.44
N ASN A 15 3.71 25.48 10.12
CA ASN A 15 2.98 24.64 9.14
C ASN A 15 3.50 23.19 9.05
N PHE A 16 4.34 22.76 9.99
CA PHE A 16 5.06 21.50 9.96
C PHE A 16 5.23 20.93 11.38
N CYS A 17 5.14 19.60 11.54
CA CYS A 17 5.54 18.96 12.79
C CYS A 17 7.07 18.86 12.87
N SER A 18 7.69 19.52 13.86
CA SER A 18 9.15 19.53 14.07
C SER A 18 9.79 18.17 14.33
N ASN A 19 9.01 17.14 14.68
CA ASN A 19 9.50 15.79 14.94
C ASN A 19 9.50 14.86 13.72
N CYS A 20 8.61 15.07 12.76
CA CYS A 20 8.49 14.22 11.57
C CYS A 20 8.62 14.97 10.24
N GLY A 21 8.64 16.31 10.29
CA GLY A 21 8.73 17.19 9.13
C GLY A 21 7.43 17.33 8.33
N ASP A 22 6.32 16.74 8.79
CA ASP A 22 5.07 16.71 8.03
C ASP A 22 4.39 18.07 7.97
N LYS A 23 4.06 18.51 6.75
CA LYS A 23 3.17 19.66 6.53
C LYS A 23 1.78 19.35 7.07
N LEU A 24 1.27 20.21 7.94
CA LEU A 24 -0.15 20.21 8.28
C LEU A 24 -0.93 20.73 7.05
N SER A 25 -1.29 19.84 6.13
CA SER A 25 -2.26 20.20 5.08
C SER A 25 -3.64 20.48 5.72
N PRO A 26 -4.39 21.48 5.25
CA PRO A 26 -5.75 21.76 5.72
C PRO A 26 -6.70 20.56 5.60
N HIS A 27 -6.40 19.61 4.70
CA HIS A 27 -7.18 18.38 4.51
C HIS A 27 -6.94 17.31 5.60
N TYR A 28 -5.86 17.37 6.37
CA TYR A 28 -5.65 16.47 7.50
C TYR A 28 -6.46 16.87 8.75
N ALA A 29 -7.10 18.04 8.74
CA ALA A 29 -7.83 18.55 9.89
C ALA A 29 -9.32 18.14 9.94
N ASN A 30 -9.89 17.63 8.84
CA ASN A 30 -11.28 17.15 8.79
C ASN A 30 -11.33 15.62 8.60
N ASN A 31 -11.50 14.89 9.70
CA ASN A 31 -11.71 13.44 9.72
C ASN A 31 -13.11 13.00 9.20
N SER A 32 -13.93 13.92 8.69
CA SER A 32 -15.33 13.64 8.35
C SER A 32 -15.53 12.66 7.19
N TYR A 33 -14.49 12.36 6.40
CA TYR A 33 -14.54 11.39 5.31
C TYR A 33 -13.93 10.02 5.67
N LEU A 34 -13.21 9.90 6.79
CA LEU A 34 -12.57 8.62 7.12
C LEU A 34 -13.59 7.64 7.70
N PRO A 35 -13.62 6.38 7.21
CA PRO A 35 -14.43 5.34 7.81
C PRO A 35 -14.05 5.12 9.29
N GLU A 36 -15.01 4.69 10.11
CA GLU A 36 -14.70 4.33 11.49
C GLU A 36 -13.74 3.14 11.54
N LEU A 37 -12.62 3.31 12.25
CA LEU A 37 -11.66 2.24 12.50
C LEU A 37 -12.07 1.49 13.77
N GLN A 38 -12.34 0.19 13.65
CA GLN A 38 -12.70 -0.68 14.77
C GLN A 38 -11.53 -0.78 15.75
N GLU A 39 -11.84 -0.97 17.03
CA GLU A 39 -10.86 -0.93 18.13
C GLU A 39 -9.66 -1.86 17.89
N GLU A 40 -9.91 -3.07 17.39
CA GLU A 40 -8.85 -4.04 17.16
C GLU A 40 -7.83 -3.62 16.11
N PHE A 41 -8.12 -2.66 15.23
CA PHE A 41 -7.17 -2.15 14.24
C PHE A 41 -6.48 -0.85 14.67
N ARG A 42 -6.97 -0.18 15.73
CA ARG A 42 -6.45 1.13 16.18
C ARG A 42 -5.04 1.08 16.75
N HIS A 43 -4.59 -0.10 17.19
CA HIS A 43 -3.25 -0.29 17.74
C HIS A 43 -2.17 -0.40 16.64
N LEU A 44 -2.58 -0.61 15.38
CA LEU A 44 -1.66 -0.63 14.26
C LEU A 44 -1.12 0.78 13.99
N GLN A 45 0.19 0.94 14.08
CA GLN A 45 0.85 2.22 13.77
C GLN A 45 0.61 2.64 12.32
N PHE A 46 0.58 1.67 11.41
CA PHE A 46 0.42 1.86 9.98
C PHE A 46 -0.62 0.90 9.42
N SER A 47 -1.25 1.31 8.30
CA SER A 47 -2.11 0.44 7.52
C SER A 47 -3.40 -0.02 8.21
N GLY A 48 -3.85 0.66 9.28
CA GLY A 48 -5.05 0.27 10.04
C GLY A 48 -6.33 0.19 9.19
N GLN A 49 -6.65 1.23 8.40
CA GLN A 49 -7.83 1.20 7.51
C GLN A 49 -7.69 0.15 6.41
N GLY A 50 -6.50 0.02 5.81
CA GLY A 50 -6.22 -1.02 4.81
C GLY A 50 -6.39 -2.43 5.35
N MET A 51 -5.92 -2.69 6.58
CA MET A 51 -6.09 -3.99 7.25
C MET A 51 -7.57 -4.28 7.52
N GLN A 52 -8.30 -3.30 8.07
CA GLN A 52 -9.74 -3.43 8.30
C GLN A 52 -10.49 -3.73 7.00
N LYS A 53 -10.24 -2.95 5.94
CA LYS A 53 -10.91 -3.15 4.66
C LYS A 53 -10.59 -4.52 4.06
N LEU A 54 -9.32 -4.94 4.10
CA LEU A 54 -8.91 -6.24 3.60
C LEU A 54 -9.66 -7.38 4.32
N LEU A 55 -9.70 -7.36 5.66
CA LEU A 55 -10.31 -8.42 6.45
C LEU A 55 -11.84 -8.42 6.39
N ASN A 56 -12.48 -7.25 6.23
CA ASN A 56 -13.93 -7.14 6.18
C ASN A 56 -14.50 -7.45 4.80
N ASP A 57 -13.84 -7.00 3.73
CA ASP A 57 -14.46 -6.94 2.40
C ASP A 57 -13.94 -8.02 1.44
N TYR A 58 -12.84 -8.69 1.79
CA TYR A 58 -12.19 -9.67 0.93
C TYR A 58 -12.07 -11.03 1.61
N ASN A 59 -12.27 -12.10 0.83
CA ASN A 59 -12.14 -13.47 1.30
C ASN A 59 -10.85 -14.10 0.76
N PHE A 60 -10.05 -14.67 1.66
CA PHE A 60 -8.81 -15.37 1.37
C PHE A 60 -8.45 -16.28 2.56
N GLU A 61 -7.72 -17.35 2.31
CA GLU A 61 -7.29 -18.31 3.36
C GLU A 61 -5.80 -18.16 3.65
N THR A 62 -4.98 -18.13 2.60
CA THR A 62 -3.52 -17.98 2.70
C THR A 62 -3.08 -16.53 2.47
N VAL A 63 -2.15 -16.04 3.29
CA VAL A 63 -1.58 -14.69 3.12
C VAL A 63 -0.07 -14.68 3.28
N LEU A 64 0.61 -14.00 2.35
CA LEU A 64 2.02 -13.65 2.48
C LEU A 64 2.13 -12.21 3.00
N ASP A 65 2.71 -12.06 4.18
CA ASP A 65 3.02 -10.77 4.82
C ASP A 65 4.48 -10.40 4.52
N ILE A 66 4.69 -9.46 3.60
CA ILE A 66 6.02 -9.06 3.11
C ILE A 66 6.50 -7.83 3.88
N GLY A 67 7.65 -7.97 4.57
CA GLY A 67 8.18 -6.95 5.46
C GLY A 67 7.44 -6.94 6.80
N SER A 68 7.24 -8.13 7.38
CA SER A 68 6.36 -8.33 8.55
C SER A 68 6.81 -7.59 9.81
N GLY A 69 8.07 -7.11 9.86
CA GLY A 69 8.60 -6.28 10.93
C GLY A 69 8.39 -6.90 12.31
N ALA A 70 7.71 -6.17 13.20
CA ALA A 70 7.45 -6.63 14.57
C ALA A 70 6.33 -7.70 14.68
N GLY A 71 5.65 -8.04 13.57
CA GLY A 71 4.64 -9.10 13.51
C GLY A 71 3.21 -8.68 13.85
N HIS A 72 2.92 -7.38 14.02
CA HIS A 72 1.58 -6.91 14.41
C HIS A 72 0.48 -7.23 13.39
N HIS A 73 0.77 -7.09 12.09
CA HIS A 73 -0.17 -7.46 11.03
C HIS A 73 -0.33 -8.98 10.94
N THR A 74 0.79 -9.71 11.04
CA THR A 74 0.81 -11.17 11.08
C THR A 74 -0.08 -11.73 12.19
N ASP A 75 0.02 -11.20 13.42
CA ASP A 75 -0.78 -11.62 14.57
C ASP A 75 -2.28 -11.40 14.34
N LEU A 76 -2.66 -10.29 13.69
CA LEU A 76 -4.06 -10.02 13.33
C LEU A 76 -4.59 -11.01 12.30
N PHE A 77 -3.82 -11.31 11.25
CA PHE A 77 -4.21 -12.32 10.27
C PHE A 77 -4.43 -13.70 10.93
N ILE A 78 -3.54 -14.13 11.83
CA ILE A 78 -3.69 -15.38 12.59
C ILE A 78 -4.94 -15.34 13.46
N LYS A 79 -5.19 -14.23 14.17
CA LYS A 79 -6.40 -14.04 15.00
C LYS A 79 -7.68 -14.16 14.18
N HIS A 80 -7.66 -13.72 12.92
CA HIS A 80 -8.74 -13.83 11.95
C HIS A 80 -8.74 -15.17 11.18
N GLY A 81 -8.03 -16.17 11.69
CA GLY A 81 -8.06 -17.55 11.18
C GLY A 81 -7.30 -17.77 9.89
N LYS A 82 -6.44 -16.82 9.46
CA LYS A 82 -5.68 -16.94 8.21
C LYS A 82 -4.42 -17.78 8.38
N GLN A 83 -4.04 -18.46 7.31
CA GLN A 83 -2.76 -19.17 7.21
C GLN A 83 -1.68 -18.20 6.72
N VAL A 84 -0.79 -17.78 7.62
CA VAL A 84 0.17 -16.71 7.33
C VAL A 84 1.56 -17.25 7.06
N THR A 85 2.14 -16.84 5.93
CA THR A 85 3.58 -16.87 5.71
C THR A 85 4.12 -15.46 5.93
N ALA A 86 4.92 -15.27 6.98
CA ALA A 86 5.58 -13.99 7.23
C ALA A 86 7.01 -14.01 6.67
N LEU A 87 7.42 -12.94 5.99
CA LEU A 87 8.78 -12.75 5.52
C LEU A 87 9.29 -11.35 5.89
N ASP A 88 10.51 -11.28 6.42
CA ASP A 88 11.19 -10.01 6.67
C ASP A 88 12.68 -10.11 6.32
N TYR A 89 13.30 -8.97 6.01
CA TYR A 89 14.74 -8.91 5.76
C TYR A 89 15.58 -9.15 7.04
N GLY A 90 14.98 -8.95 8.22
CA GLY A 90 15.52 -9.36 9.51
C GLY A 90 16.58 -8.44 10.10
N LYS A 91 16.81 -7.27 9.51
CA LYS A 91 17.86 -6.32 9.93
C LYS A 91 17.31 -4.99 10.43
N SER A 92 15.99 -4.84 10.49
CA SER A 92 15.36 -3.58 10.91
C SER A 92 15.21 -3.54 12.43
N ILE A 93 15.26 -2.32 13.00
CA ILE A 93 14.98 -2.10 14.43
C ILE A 93 13.57 -2.56 14.83
N TYR A 94 12.66 -2.71 13.88
CA TYR A 94 11.29 -3.14 14.11
C TYR A 94 11.21 -4.66 14.22
N PHE A 95 11.96 -5.37 13.37
CA PHE A 95 12.10 -6.81 13.46
C PHE A 95 12.68 -7.25 14.81
N ASP A 96 13.69 -6.53 15.31
CA ASP A 96 14.30 -6.81 16.63
C ASP A 96 13.33 -6.61 17.81
N ARG A 97 12.22 -5.87 17.60
CA ARG A 97 11.18 -5.64 18.60
C ARG A 97 10.09 -6.71 18.58
N GLN A 98 10.21 -7.75 17.75
CA GLN A 98 9.28 -8.88 17.76
C GLN A 98 9.16 -9.46 19.17
N GLN A 99 8.00 -9.25 19.80
CA GLN A 99 7.79 -9.67 21.18
C GLN A 99 7.45 -11.17 21.28
N ASN A 100 7.04 -11.79 20.17
CA ASN A 100 6.54 -13.17 20.13
C ASN A 100 7.35 -14.06 19.17
N VAL A 101 8.66 -14.18 19.42
CA VAL A 101 9.58 -15.08 18.68
C VAL A 101 9.07 -16.54 18.64
N LYS A 102 8.18 -16.94 19.56
CA LYS A 102 7.68 -18.32 19.69
C LYS A 102 6.44 -18.67 18.85
N LYS A 103 5.75 -17.71 18.22
CA LYS A 103 4.52 -17.98 17.43
C LYS A 103 4.63 -17.67 15.94
N LEU A 104 5.55 -16.78 15.56
CA LEU A 104 5.75 -16.40 14.16
C LEU A 104 7.03 -17.06 13.65
N GLN A 105 6.89 -18.19 12.94
CA GLN A 105 7.98 -18.67 12.09
C GLN A 105 8.12 -17.69 10.92
N THR A 106 8.85 -16.60 11.14
CA THR A 106 9.13 -15.61 10.09
C THR A 106 10.29 -16.10 9.25
N ILE A 107 10.11 -16.10 7.93
CA ILE A 107 11.18 -16.34 6.98
C ILE A 107 12.08 -15.10 6.97
N VAL A 108 13.33 -15.27 7.41
CA VAL A 108 14.32 -14.19 7.37
C VAL A 108 15.08 -14.24 6.05
N ALA A 109 14.68 -13.42 5.09
CA ALA A 109 15.28 -13.39 3.75
C ALA A 109 15.01 -12.05 3.03
N ASN A 110 15.82 -11.76 2.00
CA ASN A 110 15.46 -10.73 1.04
C ASN A 110 14.31 -11.22 0.15
N PHE A 111 13.16 -10.53 0.19
CA PHE A 111 12.01 -10.88 -0.64
C PHE A 111 12.38 -11.02 -2.12
N ASN A 112 13.22 -10.13 -2.65
CA ASN A 112 13.55 -10.13 -4.08
C ASN A 112 14.34 -11.39 -4.50
N ASP A 113 15.11 -11.98 -3.59
CA ASP A 113 15.96 -13.14 -3.86
C ASP A 113 15.31 -14.47 -3.42
N PHE A 114 14.37 -14.41 -2.48
CA PHE A 114 13.72 -15.61 -1.93
C PHE A 114 12.76 -16.25 -2.93
N THR A 115 12.84 -17.56 -3.12
CA THR A 115 11.92 -18.29 -4.02
C THR A 115 10.83 -18.95 -3.19
N PHE A 116 9.59 -18.81 -3.63
CA PHE A 116 8.43 -19.47 -3.03
C PHE A 116 7.96 -20.58 -3.96
N ASP A 117 7.60 -21.73 -3.37
CA ASP A 117 7.11 -22.89 -4.12
C ASP A 117 5.57 -22.90 -4.27
N GLN A 118 4.91 -21.83 -3.83
CA GLN A 118 3.45 -21.68 -3.84
C GLN A 118 3.03 -20.24 -4.18
N GLN A 119 1.79 -20.12 -4.63
CA GLN A 119 1.07 -18.85 -4.71
C GLN A 119 0.17 -18.69 -3.47
N PHE A 120 -0.27 -17.46 -3.22
CA PHE A 120 -1.09 -17.08 -2.08
C PHE A 120 -2.42 -16.49 -2.55
N ASP A 121 -3.46 -16.69 -1.75
CA ASP A 121 -4.77 -16.06 -1.97
C ASP A 121 -4.70 -14.55 -1.74
N CYS A 122 -3.82 -14.11 -0.84
CA CYS A 122 -3.58 -12.70 -0.53
C CYS A 122 -2.09 -12.40 -0.40
N ILE A 123 -1.66 -11.25 -0.91
CA ILE A 123 -0.38 -10.64 -0.55
C ILE A 123 -0.62 -9.31 0.14
N TRP A 124 0.01 -9.15 1.30
CA TRP A 124 0.02 -7.95 2.11
C TRP A 124 1.39 -7.28 2.06
N CYS A 125 1.40 -5.99 1.67
CA CYS A 125 2.60 -5.16 1.59
C CYS A 125 2.36 -3.87 2.36
N SER A 126 2.89 -3.72 3.57
CA SER A 126 2.70 -2.50 4.37
C SER A 126 4.03 -1.79 4.64
N HIS A 127 4.21 -0.59 4.06
CA HIS A 127 5.43 0.22 4.23
C HIS A 127 6.71 -0.55 3.86
N ILE A 128 6.65 -1.27 2.75
CA ILE A 128 7.78 -2.04 2.20
C ILE A 128 8.18 -1.59 0.79
N LEU A 129 7.26 -1.01 0.01
CA LEU A 129 7.51 -0.68 -1.40
C LEU A 129 8.45 0.53 -1.54
N GLU A 130 8.35 1.51 -0.64
CA GLU A 130 9.22 2.69 -0.57
C GLU A 130 10.70 2.34 -0.37
N HIS A 131 10.99 1.13 0.12
CA HIS A 131 12.33 0.61 0.39
C HIS A 131 12.93 -0.14 -0.81
N GLN A 132 12.15 -0.36 -1.88
CA GLN A 132 12.59 -1.13 -3.03
C GLN A 132 13.37 -0.27 -4.02
N LEU A 133 14.60 -0.67 -4.33
CA LEU A 133 15.43 0.00 -5.34
C LEU A 133 14.86 -0.15 -6.76
N ASN A 134 14.14 -1.24 -7.02
CA ASN A 134 13.45 -1.47 -8.28
C ASN A 134 11.99 -1.89 -8.02
N PRO A 135 11.08 -0.91 -7.87
CA PRO A 135 9.67 -1.17 -7.56
C PRO A 135 8.98 -2.04 -8.61
N HIS A 136 9.32 -1.88 -9.89
CA HIS A 136 8.69 -2.65 -10.96
C HIS A 136 9.00 -4.15 -10.82
N LEU A 137 10.28 -4.53 -10.61
CA LEU A 137 10.65 -5.93 -10.39
C LEU A 137 9.99 -6.53 -9.14
N PHE A 138 9.93 -5.75 -8.05
CA PHE A 138 9.21 -6.14 -6.84
C PHE A 138 7.74 -6.42 -7.13
N LEU A 139 7.03 -5.49 -7.77
CA LEU A 139 5.60 -5.62 -8.08
C LEU A 139 5.32 -6.75 -9.08
N ARG A 140 6.22 -7.00 -10.04
CA ARG A 140 6.13 -8.16 -10.95
C ARG A 140 6.23 -9.48 -10.19
N LYS A 141 7.12 -9.56 -9.21
CA LYS A 141 7.25 -10.74 -8.33
C LYS A 141 6.00 -10.91 -7.49
N VAL A 142 5.51 -9.85 -6.84
CA VAL A 142 4.23 -9.85 -6.12
C VAL A 142 3.10 -10.36 -7.01
N HIS A 143 2.96 -9.85 -8.24
CA HIS A 143 1.95 -10.31 -9.19
C HIS A 143 2.03 -11.81 -9.47
N SER A 144 3.24 -12.36 -9.65
CA SER A 144 3.43 -13.81 -9.90
C SER A 144 3.10 -14.71 -8.72
N LEU A 145 3.12 -14.18 -7.50
CA LEU A 145 2.90 -14.94 -6.27
C LEU A 145 1.44 -14.94 -5.82
N ILE A 146 0.55 -14.18 -6.45
CA ILE A 146 -0.89 -14.16 -6.14
C ILE A 146 -1.61 -15.08 -7.10
N VAL A 147 -2.51 -15.93 -6.61
CA VAL A 147 -3.38 -16.77 -7.45
C VAL A 147 -4.28 -15.92 -8.37
N PRO A 148 -4.76 -16.42 -9.52
CA PRO A 148 -5.79 -15.73 -10.29
C PRO A 148 -7.03 -15.43 -9.44
N GLY A 149 -7.47 -14.17 -9.41
CA GLY A 149 -8.59 -13.72 -8.57
C GLY A 149 -8.25 -13.48 -7.09
N GLY A 150 -7.02 -13.80 -6.65
CA GLY A 150 -6.54 -13.49 -5.29
C GLY A 150 -6.36 -11.99 -5.07
N VAL A 151 -6.03 -11.58 -3.85
CA VAL A 151 -6.05 -10.19 -3.41
C VAL A 151 -4.63 -9.62 -3.30
N LEU A 152 -4.43 -8.40 -3.78
CA LEU A 152 -3.30 -7.57 -3.40
C LEU A 152 -3.80 -6.46 -2.48
N ALA A 153 -3.16 -6.30 -1.33
CA ALA A 153 -3.33 -5.13 -0.48
C ALA A 153 -1.95 -4.51 -0.21
N ILE A 154 -1.79 -3.27 -0.65
CA ILE A 154 -0.53 -2.54 -0.54
C ILE A 154 -0.76 -1.18 0.12
N THR A 155 0.10 -0.83 1.07
CA THR A 155 0.08 0.46 1.76
C THR A 155 1.47 1.09 1.72
N VAL A 156 1.52 2.35 1.30
CA VAL A 156 2.74 3.15 1.18
C VAL A 156 2.57 4.51 1.86
N PRO A 157 3.65 5.18 2.26
CA PRO A 157 3.58 6.56 2.71
C PRO A 157 3.28 7.51 1.54
N PRO A 158 2.50 8.58 1.77
CA PRO A 158 2.39 9.65 0.79
C PRO A 158 3.74 10.34 0.57
N HIS A 159 3.98 10.79 -0.66
CA HIS A 159 5.21 11.48 -1.03
C HIS A 159 5.39 12.74 -0.17
N LYS A 160 6.66 13.04 0.12
CA LYS A 160 7.08 14.21 0.87
C LYS A 160 8.44 14.70 0.37
N ASN A 161 8.76 15.95 0.67
CA ASN A 161 10.05 16.54 0.29
C ASN A 161 11.19 16.12 1.23
N THR A 162 10.88 15.75 2.48
CA THR A 162 11.88 15.35 3.48
C THR A 162 12.39 13.95 3.19
N ILE A 163 13.70 13.82 2.99
CA ILE A 163 14.37 12.53 2.78
C ILE A 163 14.68 11.88 4.13
N VAL A 164 14.30 10.61 4.28
CA VAL A 164 14.55 9.81 5.48
C VAL A 164 15.23 8.50 5.09
N GLY A 165 15.98 7.92 6.02
CA GLY A 165 16.70 6.66 5.78
C GLY A 165 15.76 5.55 5.31
N GLY A 166 16.18 4.81 4.29
CA GLY A 166 15.44 3.68 3.73
C GLY A 166 14.35 4.04 2.71
N HIS A 167 13.78 5.24 2.72
CA HIS A 167 12.75 5.64 1.75
C HIS A 167 13.43 6.10 0.45
N VAL A 168 13.66 5.16 -0.46
CA VAL A 168 14.38 5.37 -1.72
C VAL A 168 13.44 5.65 -2.90
N THR A 169 12.13 5.46 -2.70
CA THR A 169 11.08 5.84 -3.65
C THR A 169 9.94 6.60 -2.97
N LEU A 170 9.20 7.40 -3.73
CA LEU A 170 8.14 8.29 -3.23
C LEU A 170 6.85 8.03 -4.00
N TRP A 171 5.71 8.08 -3.29
CA TRP A 171 4.44 7.58 -3.83
C TRP A 171 3.28 8.56 -3.65
N ASN A 172 2.50 8.75 -4.70
CA ASN A 172 1.08 9.09 -4.56
C ASN A 172 0.26 7.90 -5.07
N ALA A 173 -1.06 7.94 -4.90
CA ALA A 173 -1.93 6.85 -5.30
C ALA A 173 -1.89 6.62 -6.83
N GLY A 174 -1.83 7.70 -7.63
CA GLY A 174 -1.79 7.60 -9.08
C GLY A 174 -0.54 6.90 -9.63
N ILE A 175 0.65 7.22 -9.10
CA ILE A 175 1.90 6.55 -9.48
C ILE A 175 1.89 5.09 -9.04
N LEU A 176 1.33 4.79 -7.87
CA LEU A 176 1.17 3.41 -7.43
C LEU A 176 0.24 2.61 -8.35
N LEU A 177 -0.93 3.15 -8.71
CA LEU A 177 -1.84 2.56 -9.70
C LEU A 177 -1.11 2.32 -11.03
N TYR A 178 -0.43 3.33 -11.54
CA TYR A 178 0.25 3.22 -12.82
C TYR A 178 1.33 2.13 -12.82
N GLN A 179 2.15 2.06 -11.76
CA GLN A 179 3.14 1.01 -11.59
C GLN A 179 2.53 -0.40 -11.43
N LEU A 180 1.37 -0.51 -10.77
CA LEU A 180 0.63 -1.78 -10.68
C LEU A 180 0.10 -2.23 -12.06
N VAL A 181 -0.46 -1.31 -12.85
CA VAL A 181 -0.91 -1.60 -14.22
C VAL A 181 0.27 -2.08 -15.08
N LEU A 182 1.41 -1.39 -15.04
CA LEU A 182 2.63 -1.82 -15.73
C LEU A 182 3.16 -3.16 -15.21
N ALA A 183 2.98 -3.47 -13.93
CA ALA A 183 3.33 -4.78 -13.37
C ALA A 183 2.37 -5.91 -13.83
N GLY A 184 1.25 -5.59 -14.47
CA GLY A 184 0.32 -6.55 -15.05
C GLY A 184 -0.98 -6.73 -14.25
N PHE A 185 -1.28 -5.83 -13.31
CA PHE A 185 -2.57 -5.81 -12.61
C PHE A 185 -3.60 -4.97 -13.36
N ASP A 186 -4.81 -5.49 -13.53
CA ASP A 186 -5.99 -4.68 -13.84
C ASP A 186 -6.41 -3.92 -12.57
N CYS A 187 -6.29 -2.59 -12.58
CA CYS A 187 -6.66 -1.72 -11.47
C CYS A 187 -8.02 -1.04 -11.64
N SER A 188 -8.81 -1.39 -12.66
CA SER A 188 -10.11 -0.75 -12.95
C SER A 188 -11.10 -0.76 -11.78
N LYS A 189 -10.98 -1.74 -10.88
CA LYS A 189 -11.80 -1.91 -9.68
C LYS A 189 -11.05 -1.71 -8.37
N ALA A 190 -9.85 -1.13 -8.40
CA ALA A 190 -9.05 -0.93 -7.20
C ALA A 190 -9.77 -0.01 -6.20
N SER A 191 -9.71 -0.36 -4.92
CA SER A 191 -10.09 0.50 -3.81
C SER A 191 -8.89 1.27 -3.31
N ILE A 192 -9.04 2.57 -3.06
CA ILE A 192 -7.97 3.49 -2.64
C ILE A 192 -8.46 4.34 -1.47
N LEU A 193 -7.63 4.47 -0.44
CA LEU A 193 -7.84 5.46 0.62
C LEU A 193 -6.50 6.01 1.09
N ARG A 194 -6.45 7.33 1.22
CA ARG A 194 -5.38 8.04 1.89
C ARG A 194 -5.84 8.47 3.27
N TYR A 195 -5.05 8.16 4.30
CA TYR A 195 -5.38 8.44 5.68
C TYR A 195 -4.12 8.55 6.55
N GLY A 196 -3.99 9.66 7.28
CA GLY A 196 -2.76 9.97 8.01
C GLY A 196 -1.53 9.88 7.10
N TYR A 197 -0.55 9.06 7.49
CA TYR A 197 0.67 8.80 6.73
C TYR A 197 0.58 7.52 5.85
N ASN A 198 -0.61 7.22 5.32
CA ASN A 198 -0.84 6.00 4.54
C ASN A 198 -1.62 6.32 3.27
N ILE A 199 -1.27 5.62 2.20
CA ILE A 199 -2.10 5.41 1.01
C ILE A 199 -2.23 3.90 0.88
N SER A 200 -3.44 3.38 0.98
CA SER A 200 -3.72 1.95 0.77
C SER A 200 -4.44 1.74 -0.56
N ILE A 201 -3.97 0.77 -1.34
CA ILE A 201 -4.63 0.25 -2.53
C ILE A 201 -4.91 -1.23 -2.34
N ILE A 202 -6.15 -1.64 -2.55
CA ILE A 202 -6.57 -3.04 -2.47
C ILE A 202 -7.31 -3.42 -3.75
N LEU A 203 -6.97 -4.56 -4.34
CA LEU A 203 -7.60 -5.06 -5.57
C LEU A 203 -7.61 -6.58 -5.62
N ASN A 204 -8.58 -7.14 -6.35
CA ASN A 204 -8.52 -8.53 -6.81
C ASN A 204 -7.66 -8.60 -8.07
N LYS A 205 -6.68 -9.50 -8.08
CA LYS A 205 -5.78 -9.73 -9.20
C LYS A 205 -6.56 -10.26 -10.40
N LYS A 206 -6.57 -9.44 -11.44
CA LYS A 206 -6.81 -9.86 -12.82
C LYS A 206 -5.59 -9.50 -13.64
N THR A 207 -5.05 -10.47 -14.36
CA THR A 207 -3.80 -10.32 -15.12
C THR A 207 -4.07 -9.65 -16.47
N ILE A 208 -3.25 -8.67 -16.80
CA ILE A 208 -3.21 -7.98 -18.09
C ILE A 208 -1.79 -7.99 -18.65
N ASN A 209 -1.68 -7.77 -19.96
CA ASN A 209 -0.40 -7.54 -20.62
C ASN A 209 -0.45 -6.25 -21.43
N VAL A 210 0.40 -5.31 -21.05
CA VAL A 210 0.45 -3.95 -21.58
C VAL A 210 1.86 -3.52 -21.97
N LEU A 211 2.90 -4.25 -21.56
CA LEU A 211 4.29 -3.82 -21.73
C LEU A 211 4.74 -3.79 -23.21
N ASP A 212 4.10 -4.57 -24.06
CA ASP A 212 4.29 -4.58 -25.51
C ASP A 212 3.55 -3.43 -26.23
N LYS A 213 2.69 -2.69 -25.50
CA LYS A 213 1.83 -1.65 -26.05
C LYS A 213 2.22 -0.23 -25.63
N VAL A 214 2.88 -0.09 -24.48
CA VAL A 214 3.29 1.21 -23.93
C VAL A 214 4.60 1.69 -24.55
N ALA A 215 4.71 3.00 -24.73
CA ALA A 215 5.90 3.67 -25.25
C ALA A 215 6.81 4.25 -24.15
N TYR A 216 6.33 4.27 -22.90
CA TYR A 216 6.91 4.98 -21.76
C TYR A 216 6.97 6.50 -21.96
N ASP A 217 5.98 7.03 -22.70
CA ASP A 217 5.89 8.44 -23.10
C ASP A 217 4.40 8.85 -23.29
N SER A 218 4.17 10.07 -23.75
CA SER A 218 2.85 10.64 -24.03
C SER A 218 1.94 9.66 -24.78
N GLY A 219 0.77 9.40 -24.19
CA GLY A 219 -0.29 8.57 -24.76
C GLY A 219 -0.50 7.25 -24.03
N ASP A 220 0.45 6.84 -23.18
CA ASP A 220 0.33 5.62 -22.40
C ASP A 220 -0.86 5.66 -21.45
N ILE A 221 -1.15 6.80 -20.80
CA ILE A 221 -2.28 6.88 -19.88
C ILE A 221 -3.61 6.69 -20.63
N ARG A 222 -3.73 7.27 -21.83
CA ARG A 222 -4.89 7.03 -22.70
C ARG A 222 -5.01 5.55 -23.08
N LEU A 223 -3.90 4.90 -23.44
CA LEU A 223 -3.88 3.48 -23.81
C LEU A 223 -4.25 2.56 -22.63
N LEU A 224 -3.88 2.94 -21.41
CA LEU A 224 -4.08 2.16 -20.20
C LEU A 224 -5.39 2.47 -19.47
N ARG A 225 -6.22 3.38 -20.00
CA ARG A 225 -7.41 3.91 -19.34
C ARG A 225 -8.38 2.83 -18.86
N ASP A 226 -8.58 1.77 -19.65
CA ASP A 226 -9.49 0.66 -19.32
C ASP A 226 -9.00 -0.19 -18.14
N TYR A 227 -7.74 -0.05 -17.72
CA TYR A 227 -7.15 -0.76 -16.59
C TYR A 227 -6.97 0.14 -15.37
N LEU A 228 -7.40 1.41 -15.45
CA LEU A 228 -7.41 2.36 -14.36
C LEU A 228 -8.86 2.57 -13.88
N PRO A 229 -9.09 3.00 -12.62
CA PRO A 229 -10.44 3.22 -12.15
C PRO A 229 -11.23 4.24 -12.98
N GLU A 230 -12.47 3.89 -13.35
CA GLU A 230 -13.32 4.69 -14.26
C GLU A 230 -13.65 6.08 -13.72
N ASN A 231 -13.71 6.24 -12.40
CA ASN A 231 -14.02 7.48 -11.69
C ASN A 231 -12.80 8.39 -11.46
N LEU A 232 -11.66 8.10 -12.08
CA LEU A 232 -10.55 9.06 -12.13
C LEU A 232 -10.92 10.27 -12.99
N ASN A 233 -10.57 11.46 -12.51
CA ASN A 233 -10.75 12.71 -13.24
C ASN A 233 -9.61 12.91 -14.25
N PHE A 234 -9.74 12.28 -15.40
CA PHE A 234 -8.82 12.49 -16.53
C PHE A 234 -9.04 13.87 -17.18
N TYR A 235 -7.97 14.52 -17.61
CA TYR A 235 -7.99 15.78 -18.36
C TYR A 235 -7.35 15.58 -19.74
N PRO A 236 -8.15 15.22 -20.76
CA PRO A 236 -7.66 14.90 -22.10
C PRO A 236 -6.83 16.03 -22.72
N LYS A 237 -5.70 15.65 -23.33
CA LYS A 237 -4.82 16.50 -24.14
C LYS A 237 -4.79 15.97 -25.58
N ALA A 238 -4.07 16.63 -26.49
CA ALA A 238 -3.94 16.15 -27.87
C ALA A 238 -3.45 14.68 -27.94
N ASN A 239 -2.40 14.36 -27.20
CA ASN A 239 -1.69 13.07 -27.32
C ASN A 239 -1.77 12.20 -26.07
N ASP A 240 -2.51 12.57 -25.02
CA ASP A 240 -2.59 11.79 -23.78
C ASP A 240 -3.81 12.16 -22.93
N ASP A 241 -4.14 11.34 -21.94
CA ASP A 241 -5.23 11.53 -20.98
C ASP A 241 -4.71 11.51 -19.53
N PRO A 242 -3.86 12.46 -19.10
CA PRO A 242 -3.34 12.49 -17.74
C PRO A 242 -4.44 12.68 -16.68
N PHE A 243 -4.15 12.30 -15.43
CA PHE A 243 -5.02 12.49 -14.26
C PHE A 243 -4.21 12.97 -13.05
N ASP A 244 -4.89 13.48 -12.01
CA ASP A 244 -4.24 13.86 -10.75
C ASP A 244 -4.01 12.62 -9.88
N GLY A 245 -2.75 12.35 -9.54
CA GLY A 245 -2.37 11.20 -8.73
C GLY A 245 -2.60 11.37 -7.23
N ASP A 246 -2.98 12.57 -6.75
CA ASP A 246 -3.27 12.84 -5.34
C ASP A 246 -4.70 12.39 -4.96
N ILE A 247 -4.95 11.09 -5.09
CA ILE A 247 -6.27 10.47 -4.86
C ILE A 247 -6.47 10.25 -3.34
N PHE A 248 -7.52 10.86 -2.78
CA PHE A 248 -7.86 10.73 -1.36
C PHE A 248 -8.70 9.50 -1.07
N GLU A 249 -9.70 9.22 -1.90
CA GLU A 249 -10.60 8.09 -1.76
C GLU A 249 -11.12 7.69 -3.13
N LEU A 250 -11.19 6.40 -3.39
CA LEU A 250 -11.79 5.85 -4.58
C LEU A 250 -12.27 4.41 -4.31
N ASN A 251 -13.53 4.10 -4.62
CA ASN A 251 -14.13 2.77 -4.43
C ASN A 251 -13.88 2.16 -3.04
N TRP A 252 -13.79 2.98 -1.99
CA TRP A 252 -13.42 2.50 -0.65
C TRP A 252 -14.62 2.03 0.17
N LEU A 253 -15.70 2.82 0.18
CA LEU A 253 -16.95 2.46 0.81
C LEU A 253 -17.80 1.61 -0.15
N VAL A 254 -18.42 0.56 0.38
CA VAL A 254 -19.47 -0.17 -0.34
C VAL A 254 -20.74 0.66 -0.20
N ASN A 255 -21.24 1.22 -1.31
CA ASN A 255 -22.56 1.85 -1.35
C ASN A 255 -23.67 0.80 -1.24
#